data_AF-A0A1H6BKN4-F1
#
_entry.id   AF-A0A1H6BKN4-F1
#
_cell.length_a   1.000
_cell.length_b   1.000
_cell.length_c   1.000
_cell.angle_alpha   90.00
_cell.angle_beta   90.00
_cell.angle_gamma   90.00
#
_symmetry.space_group_name_H-M   'P 1'
#
loop_
_entity.id
_entity.type
_entity.pdbx_description
1 polymer ?
#
loop_
_entity_poly.entity_id
_entity_poly.type
_entity_poly.pdbx_seq_one_letter_code
_entity_poly.pdbx_strand_id
1 'polypeptide(L)' 'MVQRSKRSMPRSKVEEMKAVLKPFHSEVRRWCGEIPIGSTVYVALESLNSALLLTDRQFNAEIDGRTQGKGDNGLHDFE' A
#
# COMPACT_ATOMS: atom_id res chain seq x y z
N MET A 1 -9.62 3.18 -22.34
CA MET A 1 -8.41 3.84 -21.77
C MET A 1 -8.86 4.67 -20.58
N VAL A 2 -8.33 4.43 -19.37
CA VAL A 2 -8.71 5.20 -18.17
C VAL A 2 -7.94 6.53 -18.17
N GLN A 3 -8.63 7.65 -18.23
CA GLN A 3 -8.02 8.98 -18.19
C GLN A 3 -7.60 9.29 -16.74
N ARG A 4 -6.30 9.41 -16.50
CA ARG A 4 -5.76 9.69 -15.16
C ARG A 4 -5.93 11.18 -14.84
N SER A 5 -6.51 11.48 -13.68
CA SER A 5 -6.59 12.84 -13.15
C SER A 5 -5.29 13.21 -12.44
N LYS A 6 -4.86 14.47 -12.59
CA LYS A 6 -3.78 15.06 -11.76
C LYS A 6 -4.29 15.60 -10.41
N ARG A 7 -5.62 15.63 -10.21
CA ARG A 7 -6.25 16.08 -8.96
C ARG A 7 -6.26 14.94 -7.94
N SER A 8 -6.23 15.32 -6.66
CA SER A 8 -6.41 14.39 -5.54
C SER A 8 -7.70 13.57 -5.69
N MET A 9 -7.69 12.38 -5.12
CA MET A 9 -8.82 11.46 -5.16
C MET A 9 -9.91 11.95 -4.19
N PRO A 10 -11.20 11.95 -4.57
CA PRO A 10 -12.27 12.22 -3.62
C PRO A 10 -12.24 11.22 -2.47
N ARG A 11 -12.43 11.71 -1.24
CA ARG A 11 -12.45 10.86 -0.03
C ARG A 11 -13.38 9.65 -0.17
N SER A 12 -14.57 9.83 -0.73
CA SER A 12 -15.53 8.74 -0.97
C SER A 12 -14.94 7.62 -1.82
N LYS A 13 -14.14 7.96 -2.83
CA LYS A 13 -13.49 6.98 -3.71
C LYS A 13 -12.36 6.24 -2.99
N VAL A 14 -11.61 6.94 -2.14
CA VAL A 14 -10.59 6.31 -1.29
C VAL A 14 -11.24 5.31 -0.32
N GLU A 15 -12.36 5.67 0.30
CA GLU A 15 -13.09 4.76 1.20
C GLU A 15 -13.65 3.53 0.46
N GLU A 16 -14.19 3.70 -0.75
CA GLU A 16 -14.59 2.57 -1.61
C GLU A 16 -13.42 1.61 -1.88
N MET A 17 -12.24 2.15 -2.21
CA MET A 17 -11.05 1.35 -2.47
C MET A 17 -10.56 0.65 -1.18
N LYS A 18 -10.57 1.34 -0.03
CA LYS A 18 -10.21 0.75 1.27
C LYS A 18 -11.15 -0.38 1.68
N ALA A 19 -12.45 -0.27 1.38
CA ALA A 19 -13.43 -1.30 1.66
C ALA A 19 -13.11 -2.63 0.95
N VAL A 20 -12.48 -2.57 -0.23
CA VAL A 20 -12.00 -3.75 -0.97
C VAL A 20 -10.60 -4.18 -0.50
N LEU A 21 -9.71 -3.22 -0.26
CA LEU A 21 -8.31 -3.47 0.10
C LEU A 21 -8.20 -4.22 1.44
N LYS A 22 -8.98 -3.83 2.45
CA LYS A 22 -8.86 -4.38 3.80
C LYS A 22 -9.19 -5.89 3.89
N PRO A 23 -10.33 -6.37 3.36
CA PRO A 23 -10.61 -7.81 3.33
C PRO A 23 -9.54 -8.57 2.54
N PHE A 24 -9.11 -8.06 1.39
CA PHE A 24 -8.12 -8.73 0.58
C PHE A 24 -6.76 -8.83 1.27
N HIS A 25 -6.32 -7.77 1.96
CA HIS A 25 -5.10 -7.77 2.76
C HIS A 25 -5.16 -8.79 3.91
N SER A 26 -6.30 -8.90 4.59
CA SER A 26 -6.51 -9.95 5.60
C SER A 26 -6.33 -11.36 5.01
N GLU A 27 -6.85 -11.56 3.81
CA GLU A 27 -6.80 -12.85 3.12
C GLU A 27 -5.40 -13.22 2.66
N VAL A 28 -4.66 -12.26 2.09
CA VAL A 28 -3.25 -12.45 1.73
C VAL A 28 -2.42 -12.78 2.97
N ARG A 29 -2.67 -12.10 4.09
CA ARG A 29 -1.97 -12.39 5.36
C ARG A 29 -2.28 -13.79 5.89
N ARG A 30 -3.53 -14.26 5.75
CA ARG A 30 -3.91 -15.64 6.09
C ARG A 30 -3.15 -16.64 5.22
N TRP A 31 -3.10 -16.42 3.91
CA TRP A 31 -2.36 -17.30 3.00
C TRP A 31 -0.86 -17.35 3.33
N CYS A 32 -0.23 -16.22 3.70
CA CYS A 32 1.16 -16.23 4.18
C CYS A 32 1.37 -17.16 5.37
N GLY A 33 0.38 -17.31 6.27
CA GLY A 33 0.44 -18.19 7.43
C GLY A 33 0.23 -19.68 7.10
N GLU A 34 -0.34 -20.00 5.94
CA GLU A 34 -0.63 -21.37 5.49
C GLU A 34 0.49 -21.98 4.64
N ILE A 35 1.37 -21.14 4.08
CA ILE A 35 2.42 -21.56 3.15
C ILE A 35 3.75 -21.76 3.88
N PRO A 36 4.53 -22.81 3.53
CA PRO A 36 5.87 -22.99 4.07
C PRO A 36 6.79 -21.78 3.84
N ILE A 37 7.42 -21.35 4.92
CA ILE A 37 8.44 -20.29 4.92
C ILE A 37 9.58 -20.71 3.98
N GLY A 38 10.05 -19.76 3.17
CA GLY A 38 11.16 -19.96 2.23
C GLY A 38 10.76 -20.51 0.86
N SER A 39 9.49 -20.85 0.64
CA SER A 39 8.98 -21.09 -0.71
C SER A 39 8.94 -19.80 -1.53
N THR A 40 9.07 -19.92 -2.86
CA THR A 40 8.94 -18.77 -3.77
C THR A 40 7.55 -18.12 -3.68
N VAL A 41 6.51 -18.93 -3.45
CA VAL A 41 5.14 -18.44 -3.26
C VAL A 41 5.01 -17.64 -1.97
N TYR A 42 5.63 -18.09 -0.87
CA TYR A 42 5.67 -17.33 0.38
C TYR A 42 6.32 -15.95 0.18
N VAL A 43 7.47 -15.89 -0.52
CA VAL A 43 8.16 -14.61 -0.79
C VAL A 43 7.30 -13.67 -1.64
N ALA A 44 6.58 -14.20 -2.64
CA ALA A 44 5.68 -13.42 -3.47
C ALA A 44 4.48 -12.87 -2.68
N LEU A 45 3.87 -13.69 -1.82
CA LEU A 45 2.76 -13.27 -0.97
C LEU A 45 3.20 -12.26 0.09
N GLU A 46 4.39 -12.42 0.68
CA GLU A 46 4.93 -11.47 1.65
C GLU A 46 5.20 -10.10 1.00
N SER A 47 5.68 -10.11 -0.24
CA SER A 47 5.85 -8.90 -1.04
C SER A 47 4.50 -8.23 -1.34
N LEU A 48 3.47 -9.01 -1.68
CA LEU A 48 2.11 -8.51 -1.89
C LEU A 48 1.51 -7.93 -0.59
N ASN A 49 1.66 -8.63 0.54
CA ASN A 49 1.24 -8.18 1.86
C ASN A 49 1.84 -6.80 2.20
N SER A 50 3.15 -6.64 1.97
CA SER A 50 3.85 -5.37 2.16
C SER A 50 3.32 -4.26 1.25
N ALA A 51 3.03 -4.56 -0.01
CA ALA A 51 2.45 -3.60 -0.96
C ALA A 51 1.03 -3.17 -0.57
N LEU A 52 0.21 -4.10 -0.06
CA LEU A 52 -1.14 -3.80 0.43
C LEU A 52 -1.10 -2.91 1.68
N LEU A 53 -0.18 -3.17 2.61
CA LEU A 53 0.04 -2.32 3.77
C LEU A 53 0.48 -0.90 3.38
N LEU A 54 1.43 -0.78 2.43
CA LEU A 54 1.84 0.52 1.90
C LEU A 54 0.65 1.24 1.27
N THR A 55 -0.15 0.53 0.47
CA THR A 55 -1.33 1.10 -0.19
C THR A 55 -2.35 1.65 0.83
N ASP A 56 -2.64 0.91 1.91
CA ASP A 56 -3.55 1.38 2.96
C ASP A 56 -3.01 2.66 3.64
N ARG A 57 -1.70 2.73 3.90
CA ARG A 57 -1.05 3.94 4.43
C ARG A 57 -1.17 5.13 3.48
N GLN A 58 -0.98 4.92 2.17
CA GLN A 58 -1.12 5.98 1.18
C GLN A 58 -2.57 6.45 1.03
N PHE A 59 -3.55 5.54 1.13
CA PHE A 59 -4.96 5.93 1.20
C PHE A 59 -5.28 6.78 2.43
N ASN A 60 -4.71 6.47 3.59
CA ASN A 60 -4.86 7.32 4.77
C ASN A 60 -4.22 8.71 4.55
N ALA A 61 -3.03 8.77 3.95
CA ALA A 61 -2.36 10.03 3.63
C ALA A 61 -3.16 10.91 2.65
N GLU A 62 -3.78 10.28 1.64
CA GLU A 62 -4.66 10.96 0.67
C GLU A 62 -5.92 11.54 1.35
N ILE A 63 -6.51 10.82 2.31
CA ILE A 63 -7.67 11.32 3.10
C ILE A 63 -7.26 12.49 3.98
N ASP A 64 -6.10 12.40 4.63
CA ASP A 64 -5.60 13.43 5.55
C ASP A 64 -5.10 14.69 4.82
N GLY A 65 -5.10 14.71 3.48
CA GLY A 65 -4.54 15.80 2.67
C GLY A 65 -3.03 15.97 2.84
N ARG A 66 -2.37 14.99 3.48
CA ARG A 66 -0.92 14.94 3.61
C ARG A 66 -0.37 14.37 2.32
N THR A 67 -0.10 15.24 1.36
CA THR A 67 0.96 14.96 0.39
C THR A 67 2.18 14.56 1.23
N GLN A 68 2.66 13.32 1.14
CA GLN A 68 4.00 12.98 1.63
C GLN A 68 4.99 13.81 0.82
N GLY A 69 5.18 15.07 1.24
CA GLY A 69 6.22 15.93 0.75
C GLY A 69 7.54 15.29 1.11
N LYS A 70 8.38 15.09 0.09
CA LYS A 70 9.79 14.74 0.18
C LYS A 70 10.10 13.60 1.14
N GLY A 71 10.32 12.41 0.55
CA GLY A 71 11.30 11.50 1.12
C GLY A 71 12.64 12.25 1.19
N ASP A 72 12.93 12.83 2.35
CA ASP A 72 14.27 13.24 2.74
C ASP A 72 15.03 11.96 3.13
N ASN A 73 15.31 11.13 2.12
CA ASN A 73 16.14 9.96 2.27
C ASN A 73 17.60 10.43 2.28
N GLY A 74 18.09 10.70 3.49
CA GLY A 74 19.49 10.74 3.94
C GLY A 74 20.60 10.69 2.88
N LEU A 75 20.96 11.86 2.34
CA LEU A 75 22.19 12.07 1.57
C LEU A 75 23.01 13.28 2.08
N HIS A 76 22.87 13.65 3.35
CA HIS A 76 23.57 14.81 3.95
C HIS A 76 24.57 14.46 5.06
N ASP A 77 25.12 13.24 5.10
CA ASP A 77 26.11 12.83 6.12
C ASP A 77 27.47 12.39 5.54
N PHE A 78 27.90 12.98 4.42
CA PHE A 78 29.29 12.85 3.95
C PHE A 78 29.80 14.16 3.32
N GLU A 79 30.10 15.16 4.16
CA GLU A 79 31.18 16.14 3.94
C GLU A 79 31.88 16.43 5.27
#